data_AF-A0A6G1EYW0-F1
#
_entry.id   AF-A0A6G1EYW0-F1
#
_cell.length_a   1.000
_cell.length_b   1.000
_cell.length_c   1.000
_cell.angle_alpha   90.00
_cell.angle_beta   90.00
_cell.angle_gamma   90.00
#
_symmetry.space_group_name_H-M   'P 1'
#
loop_
_entity.id
_entity.type
_entity.pdbx_description
1 polymer ?
#
loop_
_entity_poly.entity_id
_entity_poly.type
_entity_poly.pdbx_seq_one_letter_code
_entity_poly.pdbx_strand_id
1 'polypeptide(L)'
;MAAPKPITRLISHVILDLDGTLLNTDCVVSQVLKPFLVKNGKKWDSKKAHKLVGKTPYEAAAVVLEDYGLPYSTEEFLSVLTPMFNEQWCNIKALPGANRLIKHLKSNGVPAALASNSPRSNIEAKISCHQGWKESFSAIVGGDEVEKGKPSPDIFLEAAKRMNTDPPNCVVIEDSLPGVMAGKSAGMHVIAVPSVPKRTAEFSSADEVINSLLDVKPEKWGLPPFNDWVDDTLPIEPWFIGGPVIKGFGLGSKVLGIPTANLPAENFSDILSEHTSGVYFGWAGLSTRGIYKMVMSIGWNPYFDNTEKTIEPWLIHDFGEDFYGEELRLAIVGYIRPEANFPSLESLIERIHEDARIAEKALDLPLYAKYKDSPYLRNSLEEENSANGNQSVIDSK
;
A
#
# COMPACT_ATOMS: atom_id res chain seq x y z
N MET A 1 26.75 -11.71 -38.56
CA MET A 1 25.34 -12.00 -38.25
C MET A 1 25.14 -11.71 -36.78
N ALA A 2 24.24 -10.79 -36.44
CA ALA A 2 23.89 -10.56 -35.03
C ALA A 2 23.30 -11.84 -34.45
N ALA A 3 23.73 -12.25 -33.27
CA ALA A 3 23.14 -13.37 -32.56
C ALA A 3 21.62 -13.16 -32.44
N PRO A 4 20.79 -14.19 -32.62
CA PRO A 4 19.36 -14.07 -32.41
C PRO A 4 19.12 -13.54 -30.99
N LYS A 5 18.31 -12.47 -30.87
CA LYS A 5 17.86 -11.99 -29.56
C LYS A 5 17.28 -13.19 -28.80
N PRO A 6 17.72 -13.48 -27.57
CA PRO A 6 17.18 -14.60 -26.82
C PRO A 6 15.67 -14.41 -26.72
N ILE A 7 14.93 -15.47 -27.05
CA ILE A 7 13.49 -15.56 -26.79
C ILE A 7 13.37 -15.33 -25.28
N THR A 8 12.81 -14.19 -24.88
CA THR A 8 12.45 -13.94 -23.48
C THR A 8 11.49 -15.05 -23.09
N ARG A 9 11.94 -15.97 -22.22
CA ARG A 9 11.06 -17.02 -21.68
C ARG A 9 9.91 -16.30 -20.99
N LEU A 10 8.69 -16.58 -21.43
CA LEU A 10 7.50 -15.94 -20.89
C LEU A 10 7.27 -16.48 -19.48
N ILE A 11 7.09 -15.58 -18.52
CA ILE A 11 6.64 -15.96 -17.18
C ILE A 11 5.28 -16.62 -17.31
N SER A 12 5.08 -17.70 -16.57
CA SER A 12 3.80 -18.42 -16.51
C SER A 12 3.25 -18.57 -15.11
N HIS A 13 4.08 -18.33 -14.08
CA HIS A 13 3.73 -18.53 -12.67
C HIS A 13 4.12 -17.29 -11.86
N VAL A 14 3.32 -17.00 -10.83
CA VAL A 14 3.59 -15.89 -9.90
C VAL A 14 3.76 -16.44 -8.49
N ILE A 15 4.78 -15.98 -7.77
CA ILE A 15 4.93 -16.29 -6.35
C ILE A 15 4.86 -14.98 -5.57
N LEU A 16 3.93 -14.90 -4.64
CA LEU A 16 3.64 -13.70 -3.85
C LEU A 16 4.16 -13.91 -2.43
N ASP A 17 4.97 -12.98 -1.93
CA ASP A 17 5.13 -12.84 -0.49
C ASP A 17 3.82 -12.36 0.17
N LEU A 18 3.71 -12.52 1.49
CA LEU A 18 2.53 -12.13 2.25
C LEU A 18 2.73 -10.84 3.06
N ASP A 19 3.75 -10.82 3.91
CA ASP A 19 3.86 -9.90 5.06
C ASP A 19 4.61 -8.64 4.63
N GLY A 20 3.90 -7.53 4.41
CA GLY A 20 4.47 -6.32 3.83
C GLY A 20 4.30 -6.22 2.31
N THR A 21 3.98 -7.34 1.64
CA THR A 21 3.67 -7.40 0.20
C THR A 21 2.16 -7.42 -0.08
N LEU A 22 1.43 -8.42 0.42
CA LEU A 22 -0.03 -8.53 0.23
C LEU A 22 -0.82 -7.95 1.41
N LEU A 23 -0.27 -8.03 2.61
CA LEU A 23 -0.90 -7.60 3.86
C LEU A 23 -0.09 -6.52 4.56
N ASN A 24 -0.77 -5.52 5.14
CA ASN A 24 -0.15 -4.49 5.95
C ASN A 24 0.10 -4.99 7.38
N THR A 25 1.10 -5.85 7.57
CA THR A 25 1.41 -6.45 8.87
C THR A 25 2.15 -5.51 9.82
N ASP A 26 2.83 -4.49 9.31
CA ASP A 26 3.57 -3.51 10.12
C ASP A 26 2.66 -2.75 11.09
N CYS A 27 1.42 -2.47 10.66
CA CYS A 27 0.40 -1.87 11.51
C CYS A 27 0.18 -2.71 12.78
N VAL A 28 -0.04 -4.02 12.62
CA VAL A 28 -0.28 -4.94 13.75
C VAL A 28 0.96 -5.12 14.62
N VAL A 29 2.15 -5.21 14.03
CA VAL A 29 3.42 -5.26 14.78
C VAL A 29 3.53 -4.07 15.74
N SER A 30 3.23 -2.86 15.25
CA SER A 30 3.26 -1.66 16.08
C SER A 30 2.19 -1.66 17.17
N GLN A 31 0.97 -2.13 16.87
CA GLN A 31 -0.15 -2.21 17.81
C GLN A 31 0.09 -3.22 18.94
N VAL A 32 0.80 -4.31 18.68
CA VAL A 32 1.13 -5.34 19.68
C VAL A 32 2.38 -4.97 20.48
N LEU A 33 3.45 -4.54 19.81
CA LEU A 33 4.74 -4.27 20.47
C LEU A 33 4.71 -2.99 21.30
N LYS A 34 4.03 -1.93 20.86
CA LYS A 34 4.02 -0.64 21.58
C LYS A 34 3.43 -0.77 23.00
N PRO A 35 2.23 -1.35 23.23
CA PRO A 35 1.72 -1.56 24.57
C PRO A 35 2.59 -2.51 25.40
N PHE A 36 3.12 -3.57 24.79
CA PHE A 36 4.00 -4.52 25.47
C PHE A 36 5.27 -3.84 25.99
N LEU A 37 5.93 -3.02 25.16
CA LEU A 37 7.14 -2.30 25.52
C LEU A 37 6.87 -1.26 26.61
N VAL A 38 5.76 -0.52 26.52
CA VAL A 38 5.35 0.44 27.56
C VAL A 38 5.17 -0.25 28.92
N LYS A 39 4.53 -1.43 28.95
CA LYS A 39 4.37 -2.23 30.17
C LYS A 39 5.72 -2.67 30.77
N ASN A 40 6.75 -2.81 29.94
CA ASN A 40 8.12 -3.17 30.33
C ASN A 40 9.04 -1.94 30.53
N GLY A 41 8.47 -0.73 30.63
CA GLY A 41 9.24 0.50 30.86
C GLY A 41 10.10 0.93 29.66
N LYS A 42 9.76 0.48 28.44
CA LYS A 42 10.44 0.81 27.19
C LYS A 42 9.55 1.68 26.30
N LYS A 43 10.16 2.43 25.39
CA LYS A 43 9.45 3.27 24.39
C LYS A 43 9.61 2.65 23.01
N TRP A 44 8.51 2.41 22.30
CA TRP A 44 8.55 1.98 20.91
C TRP A 44 9.28 3.00 20.03
N ASP A 45 10.12 2.49 19.13
CA ASP A 45 10.88 3.27 18.17
C ASP A 45 10.54 2.78 16.76
N SER A 46 9.70 3.54 16.05
CA SER A 46 9.28 3.21 14.69
C SER A 46 10.45 3.13 13.72
N LYS A 47 11.56 3.84 13.99
CA LYS A 47 12.77 3.78 13.16
C LYS A 47 13.44 2.41 13.24
N LYS A 48 13.17 1.58 14.25
CA LYS A 48 13.69 0.21 14.36
C LYS A 48 12.81 -0.85 13.68
N ALA A 49 11.56 -0.52 13.35
CA ALA A 49 10.60 -1.48 12.78
C ALA A 49 11.10 -2.13 11.47
N HIS A 50 11.82 -1.36 10.63
CA HIS A 50 12.39 -1.88 9.38
C HIS A 50 13.39 -3.04 9.57
N LYS A 51 14.01 -3.18 10.75
CA LYS A 51 14.92 -4.29 11.04
C LYS A 51 14.18 -5.63 11.15
N LEU A 52 12.86 -5.60 11.35
CA LEU A 52 12.02 -6.78 11.51
C LEU A 52 11.50 -7.31 10.17
N VAL A 53 11.49 -6.47 9.13
CA VAL A 53 10.91 -6.78 7.80
C VAL A 53 11.62 -7.98 7.16
N GLY A 54 10.83 -8.93 6.65
CA GLY A 54 11.31 -10.14 5.98
C GLY A 54 11.95 -11.21 6.88
N LYS A 55 12.02 -11.00 8.20
CA LYS A 55 12.59 -11.98 9.15
C LYS A 55 11.58 -13.05 9.55
N THR A 56 12.07 -14.20 10.00
CA THR A 56 11.22 -15.16 10.71
C THR A 56 10.75 -14.58 12.05
N PRO A 57 9.63 -15.06 12.63
CA PRO A 57 9.18 -14.60 13.94
C PRO A 57 10.24 -14.75 15.04
N TYR A 58 11.04 -15.83 14.99
CA TYR A 58 12.11 -16.07 15.95
C TYR A 58 13.24 -15.04 15.85
N GLU A 59 13.71 -14.76 14.64
CA GLU A 59 14.74 -13.74 14.40
C GLU A 59 14.24 -12.34 14.76
N ALA A 60 12.98 -12.01 14.42
CA ALA A 60 12.37 -10.74 14.79
C ALA A 60 12.26 -10.57 16.30
N ALA A 61 11.84 -11.63 17.03
CA ALA A 61 11.82 -11.65 18.49
C ALA A 61 13.20 -11.40 19.09
N ALA A 62 14.24 -12.08 18.60
CA ALA A 62 15.61 -11.88 19.06
C ALA A 62 16.09 -10.43 18.87
N VAL A 63 15.81 -9.82 17.71
CA VAL A 63 16.12 -8.41 17.43
C VAL A 63 15.41 -7.47 18.42
N VAL A 64 14.13 -7.69 18.71
CA VAL A 64 13.37 -6.85 19.66
C VAL A 64 13.92 -6.99 21.08
N LEU A 65 14.26 -8.21 21.53
CA LEU A 65 14.84 -8.44 22.85
C LEU A 65 16.18 -7.71 23.01
N GLU A 66 17.04 -7.80 22.00
CA GLU A 66 18.34 -7.12 21.97
C GLU A 66 18.17 -5.59 21.94
N ASP A 67 17.38 -5.06 20.99
CA ASP A 67 17.22 -3.62 20.78
C ASP A 67 16.61 -2.87 21.97
N TYR A 68 15.83 -3.58 22.81
CA TYR A 68 15.17 -3.01 23.98
C TYR A 68 15.75 -3.49 25.31
N GLY A 69 16.69 -4.44 25.32
CA GLY A 69 17.27 -5.01 26.53
C GLY A 69 16.20 -5.57 27.46
N LEU A 70 15.37 -6.45 26.92
CA LEU A 70 14.26 -7.09 27.65
C LEU A 70 14.72 -8.39 28.33
N PRO A 71 14.28 -8.69 29.56
CA PRO A 71 14.77 -9.83 30.34
C PRO A 71 14.00 -11.13 30.04
N TYR A 72 13.83 -11.47 28.77
CA TYR A 72 13.17 -12.72 28.33
C TYR A 72 14.11 -13.52 27.43
N SER A 73 13.97 -14.84 27.43
CA SER A 73 14.41 -15.67 26.30
C SER A 73 13.52 -15.44 25.08
N THR A 74 14.01 -15.79 23.88
CA THR A 74 13.24 -15.69 22.63
C THR A 74 11.95 -16.52 22.71
N GLU A 75 12.03 -17.70 23.30
CA GLU A 75 10.91 -18.63 23.45
C GLU A 75 9.83 -18.09 24.40
N GLU A 76 10.22 -17.54 25.56
CA GLU A 76 9.29 -16.89 26.50
C GLU A 76 8.61 -15.68 25.84
N PHE A 77 9.39 -14.85 25.14
CA PHE A 77 8.87 -13.66 24.46
C PHE A 77 7.84 -14.02 23.38
N LEU A 78 8.16 -15.01 22.55
CA LEU A 78 7.22 -15.53 21.54
C LEU A 78 5.96 -16.12 22.19
N SER A 79 6.10 -16.87 23.28
CA SER A 79 4.94 -17.45 23.99
C SER A 79 4.00 -16.37 24.54
N VAL A 80 4.53 -15.21 24.94
CA VAL A 80 3.72 -14.09 25.44
C VAL A 80 3.06 -13.31 24.30
N LEU A 81 3.77 -13.07 23.20
CA LEU A 81 3.25 -12.24 22.10
C LEU A 81 2.35 -12.98 21.11
N THR A 82 2.55 -14.29 20.91
CA THR A 82 1.80 -15.06 19.90
C THR A 82 0.28 -14.93 20.07
N PRO A 83 -0.31 -15.04 21.28
CA PRO A 83 -1.75 -14.83 21.47
C PRO A 83 -2.20 -13.41 21.09
N MET A 84 -1.44 -12.38 21.50
CA MET A 84 -1.75 -10.97 21.20
C MET A 84 -1.76 -10.71 19.70
N PHE A 85 -0.84 -11.34 18.98
CA PHE A 85 -0.77 -11.29 17.52
C PHE A 85 -1.95 -12.02 16.87
N ASN A 86 -2.28 -13.23 17.32
CA ASN A 86 -3.40 -14.00 16.79
C ASN A 86 -4.75 -13.28 16.87
N GLU A 87 -4.96 -12.48 17.93
CA GLU A 87 -6.16 -11.65 18.10
C GLU A 87 -6.30 -10.54 17.04
N GLN A 88 -5.20 -10.16 16.37
CA GLN A 88 -5.17 -9.07 15.42
C GLN A 88 -5.20 -9.52 13.95
N TRP A 89 -5.11 -10.82 13.65
CA TRP A 89 -4.98 -11.30 12.27
C TRP A 89 -6.12 -10.88 11.35
N CYS A 90 -7.36 -10.90 11.85
CA CYS A 90 -8.51 -10.44 11.06
C CYS A 90 -8.66 -8.92 10.97
N ASN A 91 -7.83 -8.14 11.69
CA ASN A 91 -7.78 -6.70 11.55
C ASN A 91 -6.75 -6.25 10.51
N ILE A 92 -5.94 -7.17 9.98
CA ILE A 92 -4.94 -6.84 8.96
C ILE A 92 -5.65 -6.54 7.65
N LYS A 93 -5.35 -5.37 7.09
CA LYS A 93 -5.87 -4.96 5.78
C LYS A 93 -4.95 -5.44 4.66
N ALA A 94 -5.57 -5.77 3.52
CA ALA A 94 -4.84 -6.02 2.29
C ALA A 94 -4.21 -4.71 1.79
N LEU A 95 -2.99 -4.80 1.26
CA LEU A 95 -2.30 -3.65 0.68
C LEU A 95 -2.97 -3.22 -0.64
N PRO A 96 -2.88 -1.93 -1.02
CA PRO A 96 -3.46 -1.43 -2.27
C PRO A 96 -2.99 -2.24 -3.48
N GLY A 97 -3.96 -2.83 -4.21
CA GLY A 97 -3.72 -3.66 -5.38
C GLY A 97 -3.63 -5.17 -5.12
N ALA A 98 -3.49 -5.63 -3.86
CA ALA A 98 -3.38 -7.06 -3.53
C ALA A 98 -4.60 -7.87 -4.00
N ASN A 99 -5.80 -7.48 -3.57
CA ASN A 99 -7.04 -8.14 -3.99
C ASN A 99 -7.24 -8.13 -5.51
N ARG A 100 -6.92 -7.01 -6.15
CA ARG A 100 -6.98 -6.84 -7.61
C ARG A 100 -6.06 -7.82 -8.32
N LEU A 101 -4.80 -7.91 -7.89
CA LEU A 101 -3.82 -8.82 -8.46
C LEU A 101 -4.22 -10.29 -8.29
N ILE A 102 -4.57 -10.71 -7.06
CA ILE A 102 -4.97 -12.10 -6.77
C ILE A 102 -6.17 -12.51 -7.63
N LYS A 103 -7.22 -11.66 -7.66
CA LYS A 103 -8.41 -11.91 -8.48
C LYS A 103 -8.07 -11.99 -9.97
N HIS A 104 -7.19 -11.13 -10.45
CA HIS A 104 -6.76 -11.10 -11.86
C HIS A 104 -6.02 -12.39 -12.26
N LEU A 105 -5.03 -12.81 -11.46
CA LEU A 105 -4.28 -14.05 -11.70
C LEU A 105 -5.21 -15.26 -11.76
N LYS A 106 -6.10 -15.39 -10.78
CA LYS A 106 -7.10 -16.47 -10.73
C LYS A 106 -8.04 -16.46 -11.92
N SER A 107 -8.59 -15.29 -12.29
CA SER A 107 -9.56 -15.16 -13.38
C SER A 107 -8.96 -15.47 -14.76
N ASN A 108 -7.64 -15.30 -14.90
CA ASN A 108 -6.90 -15.60 -16.12
C ASN A 108 -6.22 -16.98 -16.09
N GLY A 109 -6.45 -17.79 -15.04
CA GLY A 109 -5.86 -19.12 -14.91
C GLY A 109 -4.34 -19.12 -14.76
N VAL A 110 -3.74 -18.02 -14.30
CA VAL A 110 -2.31 -17.93 -14.01
C VAL A 110 -2.05 -18.59 -12.64
N PRO A 111 -1.29 -19.70 -12.55
CA PRO A 111 -1.02 -20.34 -11.28
C PRO A 111 -0.19 -19.40 -10.38
N ALA A 112 -0.66 -19.25 -9.15
CA ALA A 112 -0.01 -18.43 -8.15
C ALA A 112 0.31 -19.23 -6.89
N ALA A 113 1.45 -18.95 -6.25
CA ALA A 113 1.78 -19.45 -4.93
C ALA A 113 1.98 -18.31 -3.93
N LEU A 114 1.83 -18.63 -2.65
CA LEU A 114 2.14 -17.75 -1.53
C LEU A 114 3.33 -18.34 -0.76
N ALA A 115 4.36 -17.53 -0.52
CA ALA A 115 5.58 -17.96 0.20
C ALA A 115 6.04 -16.90 1.22
N SER A 116 5.98 -17.23 2.51
CA SER A 116 6.34 -16.32 3.62
C SER A 116 7.22 -17.01 4.67
N ASN A 117 8.12 -16.24 5.29
CA ASN A 117 8.93 -16.69 6.45
C ASN A 117 8.07 -16.94 7.71
N SER A 118 6.79 -16.56 7.71
CA SER A 118 5.82 -16.94 8.74
C SER A 118 5.56 -18.45 8.73
N PRO A 119 5.25 -19.07 9.90
CA PRO A 119 4.78 -20.45 9.96
C PRO A 119 3.49 -20.66 9.16
N ARG A 120 3.30 -21.86 8.62
CA ARG A 120 2.12 -22.23 7.81
C ARG A 120 0.80 -21.92 8.51
N SER A 121 0.69 -22.25 9.81
CA SER A 121 -0.51 -21.96 10.60
C SER A 121 -0.84 -20.47 10.65
N ASN A 122 0.18 -19.61 10.76
CA ASN A 122 0.00 -18.17 10.84
C ASN A 122 -0.39 -17.60 9.48
N ILE A 123 0.18 -18.11 8.39
CA ILE A 123 -0.22 -17.75 7.02
C ILE A 123 -1.70 -18.07 6.82
N GLU A 124 -2.13 -19.29 7.15
CA GLU A 124 -3.54 -19.69 6.98
C GLU A 124 -4.49 -18.84 7.83
N ALA A 125 -4.12 -18.54 9.07
CA ALA A 125 -4.93 -17.67 9.93
C ALA A 125 -5.07 -16.26 9.34
N LYS A 126 -3.98 -15.64 8.89
CA LYS A 126 -3.99 -14.32 8.24
C LYS A 126 -4.90 -14.30 7.01
N ILE A 127 -4.71 -15.25 6.08
CA ILE A 127 -5.49 -15.25 4.82
C ILE A 127 -6.94 -15.71 5.01
N SER A 128 -7.27 -16.41 6.09
CA SER A 128 -8.65 -16.88 6.34
C SER A 128 -9.64 -15.74 6.53
N CYS A 129 -9.18 -14.57 6.96
CA CYS A 129 -9.98 -13.37 7.11
C CYS A 129 -10.21 -12.64 5.78
N HIS A 130 -9.58 -13.08 4.68
CA HIS A 130 -9.69 -12.49 3.35
C HIS A 130 -10.42 -13.45 2.38
N GLN A 131 -11.66 -13.09 2.04
CA GLN A 131 -12.54 -13.93 1.24
C GLN A 131 -11.89 -14.35 -0.10
N GLY A 132 -11.84 -15.66 -0.35
CA GLY A 132 -11.38 -16.23 -1.61
C GLY A 132 -9.86 -16.33 -1.76
N TRP A 133 -9.07 -15.88 -0.78
CA TRP A 133 -7.60 -15.90 -0.87
C TRP A 133 -7.04 -17.32 -0.87
N LYS A 134 -7.45 -18.17 0.08
CA LYS A 134 -6.93 -19.54 0.20
C LYS A 134 -7.14 -20.35 -1.08
N GLU A 135 -8.28 -20.18 -1.74
CA GLU A 135 -8.64 -20.86 -2.99
C GLU A 135 -8.03 -20.22 -4.24
N SER A 136 -7.27 -19.12 -4.09
CA SER A 136 -6.60 -18.45 -5.20
C SER A 136 -5.17 -18.92 -5.42
N PHE A 137 -4.59 -19.65 -4.45
CA PHE A 137 -3.23 -20.13 -4.52
C PHE A 137 -3.18 -21.63 -4.81
N SER A 138 -2.37 -22.00 -5.82
CA SER A 138 -2.05 -23.40 -6.14
C SER A 138 -1.12 -24.03 -5.11
N ALA A 139 -0.28 -23.21 -4.47
CA ALA A 139 0.56 -23.61 -3.35
C ALA A 139 0.66 -22.49 -2.32
N ILE A 140 0.75 -22.87 -1.06
CA ILE A 140 1.11 -21.99 0.04
C ILE A 140 2.32 -22.66 0.72
N VAL A 141 3.34 -21.90 1.10
CA VAL A 141 4.56 -22.41 1.73
C VAL A 141 4.94 -21.50 2.90
N GLY A 142 5.00 -22.08 4.09
CA GLY A 142 5.51 -21.43 5.31
C GLY A 142 7.01 -21.63 5.50
N GLY A 143 7.62 -20.75 6.28
CA GLY A 143 9.05 -20.83 6.62
C GLY A 143 9.41 -22.07 7.46
N ASP A 144 8.42 -22.67 8.12
CA ASP A 144 8.53 -23.94 8.86
C ASP A 144 8.45 -25.19 7.98
N GLU A 145 8.16 -25.03 6.67
CA GLU A 145 8.08 -26.12 5.70
C GLU A 145 9.38 -26.30 4.89
N VAL A 146 10.42 -25.52 5.18
CA VAL A 146 11.72 -25.55 4.49
C VAL A 146 12.90 -25.57 5.47
N GLU A 147 14.06 -26.02 5.01
CA GLU A 147 15.26 -26.09 5.86
C GLU A 147 15.74 -24.69 6.25
N LYS A 148 15.74 -23.75 5.30
CA LYS A 148 16.15 -22.36 5.52
C LYS A 148 15.16 -21.39 4.90
N GLY A 149 14.64 -20.48 5.71
CA GLY A 149 13.81 -19.36 5.23
C GLY A 149 14.61 -18.35 4.40
N LYS A 150 13.92 -17.31 3.90
CA LYS A 150 14.54 -16.17 3.20
C LYS A 150 15.63 -15.58 4.11
N PRO A 151 16.85 -15.30 3.60
CA PRO A 151 17.23 -15.13 2.20
C PRO A 151 17.65 -16.40 1.43
N SER A 152 17.52 -17.59 2.02
CA SER A 152 17.73 -18.84 1.29
C SER A 152 16.67 -19.00 0.18
N PRO A 153 17.01 -19.58 -0.99
CA PRO A 153 16.07 -19.77 -2.08
C PRO A 153 15.02 -20.86 -1.81
N ASP A 154 15.22 -21.69 -0.77
CA ASP A 154 14.48 -22.92 -0.50
C ASP A 154 12.96 -22.73 -0.54
N ILE A 155 12.44 -21.64 0.05
CA ILE A 155 11.00 -21.37 0.10
C ILE A 155 10.39 -21.16 -1.29
N PHE A 156 11.10 -20.47 -2.17
CA PHE A 156 10.63 -20.22 -3.53
C PHE A 156 10.83 -21.45 -4.42
N LEU A 157 11.93 -22.18 -4.25
CA LEU A 157 12.16 -23.46 -4.93
C LEU A 157 11.08 -24.49 -4.58
N GLU A 158 10.69 -24.58 -3.31
CA GLU A 158 9.61 -25.46 -2.86
C GLU A 158 8.25 -24.98 -3.40
N ALA A 159 7.98 -23.67 -3.45
CA ALA A 159 6.76 -23.14 -4.07
C ALA A 159 6.68 -23.49 -5.58
N ALA A 160 7.77 -23.32 -6.34
CA ALA A 160 7.84 -23.69 -7.75
C ALA A 160 7.63 -25.20 -7.96
N LYS A 161 8.25 -26.03 -7.11
CA LYS A 161 8.07 -27.48 -7.13
C LYS A 161 6.62 -27.88 -6.87
N ARG A 162 5.94 -27.28 -5.89
CA ARG A 162 4.51 -27.54 -5.60
C ARG A 162 3.59 -27.11 -6.74
N MET A 163 3.97 -26.09 -7.50
CA MET A 163 3.27 -25.67 -8.73
C MET A 163 3.70 -26.46 -9.98
N ASN A 164 4.65 -27.41 -9.86
CA ASN A 164 5.19 -28.18 -10.98
C ASN A 164 5.76 -27.30 -12.12
N THR A 165 6.58 -26.31 -11.75
CA THR A 165 7.21 -25.38 -12.69
C THR A 165 8.70 -25.18 -12.42
N ASP A 166 9.44 -24.75 -13.43
CA ASP A 166 10.85 -24.41 -13.31
C ASP A 166 11.03 -22.97 -12.79
N PRO A 167 12.00 -22.69 -11.91
CA PRO A 167 12.20 -21.34 -11.34
C PRO A 167 12.30 -20.20 -12.36
N PRO A 168 12.99 -20.33 -13.51
CA PRO A 168 13.04 -19.25 -14.51
C PRO A 168 11.68 -18.88 -15.15
N ASN A 169 10.64 -19.70 -14.97
CA ASN A 169 9.28 -19.42 -15.46
C ASN A 169 8.42 -18.69 -14.41
N CYS A 170 8.99 -18.39 -13.24
CA CYS A 170 8.34 -17.70 -12.13
C CYS A 170 8.77 -16.25 -12.03
N VAL A 171 7.83 -15.39 -11.66
CA VAL A 171 8.12 -14.06 -11.11
C VAL A 171 7.70 -14.01 -9.65
N VAL A 172 8.62 -13.56 -8.79
CA VAL A 172 8.39 -13.32 -7.37
C VAL A 172 8.00 -11.85 -7.17
N ILE A 173 6.99 -11.57 -6.35
CA ILE A 173 6.68 -10.21 -5.88
C ILE A 173 6.96 -10.13 -4.38
N GLU A 174 7.81 -9.18 -3.98
CA GLU A 174 8.41 -9.15 -2.63
C GLU A 174 8.72 -7.71 -2.17
N ASP A 175 8.58 -7.42 -0.88
CA ASP A 175 8.79 -6.08 -0.30
C ASP A 175 10.10 -5.90 0.47
N SER A 176 10.84 -6.98 0.69
CA SER A 176 11.99 -7.09 1.59
C SER A 176 13.28 -7.50 0.87
N LEU A 177 14.43 -7.01 1.35
CA LEU A 177 15.72 -7.43 0.81
C LEU A 177 15.99 -8.94 0.98
N PRO A 178 15.69 -9.58 2.14
CA PRO A 178 15.84 -11.02 2.26
C PRO A 178 15.08 -11.80 1.20
N GLY A 179 13.83 -11.42 0.92
CA GLY A 179 13.04 -12.11 -0.09
C GLY A 179 13.49 -11.84 -1.52
N VAL A 180 13.91 -10.61 -1.84
CA VAL A 180 14.52 -10.33 -3.14
C VAL A 180 15.77 -11.20 -3.36
N MET A 181 16.65 -11.28 -2.36
CA MET A 181 17.84 -12.14 -2.42
C MET A 181 17.47 -13.62 -2.60
N ALA A 182 16.45 -14.11 -1.90
CA ALA A 182 15.96 -15.48 -2.05
C ALA A 182 15.42 -15.75 -3.46
N GLY A 183 14.61 -14.84 -4.01
CA GLY A 183 14.04 -14.99 -5.36
C GLY A 183 15.12 -14.99 -6.45
N LYS A 184 16.09 -14.07 -6.35
CA LYS A 184 17.24 -14.05 -7.27
C LYS A 184 18.13 -15.29 -7.13
N SER A 185 18.38 -15.74 -5.91
CA SER A 185 19.17 -16.96 -5.64
C SER A 185 18.48 -18.23 -6.14
N ALA A 186 17.15 -18.23 -6.21
CA ALA A 186 16.36 -19.32 -6.79
C ALA A 186 16.39 -19.33 -8.33
N GLY A 187 17.00 -18.34 -8.97
CA GLY A 187 17.02 -18.20 -10.44
C GLY A 187 15.70 -17.70 -11.02
N MET A 188 14.89 -17.00 -10.20
CA MET A 188 13.60 -16.42 -10.61
C MET A 188 13.76 -14.93 -10.98
N HIS A 189 12.74 -14.41 -11.68
CA HIS A 189 12.56 -12.97 -11.80
C HIS A 189 11.92 -12.40 -10.53
N VAL A 190 12.23 -11.16 -10.17
CA VAL A 190 11.75 -10.51 -8.96
C VAL A 190 11.24 -9.09 -9.25
N ILE A 191 10.00 -8.81 -8.87
CA ILE A 191 9.42 -7.47 -8.77
C ILE A 191 9.47 -7.08 -7.29
N ALA A 192 10.24 -6.05 -6.98
CA ALA A 192 10.29 -5.50 -5.63
C ALA A 192 9.19 -4.45 -5.41
N VAL A 193 8.49 -4.51 -4.28
CA VAL A 193 7.49 -3.54 -3.83
C VAL A 193 7.85 -3.06 -2.42
N PRO A 194 8.90 -2.23 -2.26
CA PRO A 194 9.47 -1.96 -0.95
C PRO A 194 8.43 -1.43 0.05
N SER A 195 8.24 -2.15 1.16
CA SER A 195 7.33 -1.73 2.25
C SER A 195 7.85 -0.49 2.96
N VAL A 196 9.17 -0.28 2.94
CA VAL A 196 9.83 0.88 3.54
C VAL A 196 10.12 1.93 2.46
N PRO A 197 9.60 3.16 2.61
CA PRO A 197 9.83 4.25 1.67
C PRO A 197 11.30 4.60 1.52
N LYS A 198 11.66 5.16 0.35
CA LYS A 198 12.99 5.76 0.05
C LYS A 198 14.18 4.79 0.15
N ARG A 199 13.93 3.48 0.21
CA ARG A 199 14.97 2.45 0.15
C ARG A 199 15.05 1.74 -1.19
N THR A 200 14.34 2.24 -2.21
CA THR A 200 14.33 1.69 -3.58
C THR A 200 15.72 1.38 -4.14
N ALA A 201 16.74 2.19 -3.79
CA ALA A 201 18.12 1.95 -4.21
C ALA A 201 18.73 0.65 -3.64
N GLU A 202 18.26 0.18 -2.49
CA GLU A 202 18.70 -1.08 -1.86
C GLU A 202 18.22 -2.30 -2.66
N PHE A 203 17.16 -2.17 -3.47
CA PHE A 203 16.53 -3.22 -4.26
C PHE A 203 17.13 -3.35 -5.68
N SER A 204 18.35 -2.87 -5.89
CA SER A 204 19.02 -2.85 -7.21
C SER A 204 19.23 -4.23 -7.87
N SER A 205 19.09 -5.33 -7.12
CA SER A 205 19.16 -6.69 -7.64
C SER A 205 17.84 -7.23 -8.19
N ALA A 206 16.70 -6.57 -7.90
CA ALA A 206 15.41 -6.90 -8.46
C ALA A 206 15.35 -6.53 -9.96
N ASP A 207 14.53 -7.25 -10.71
CA ASP A 207 14.36 -7.02 -12.15
C ASP A 207 13.45 -5.81 -12.42
N GLU A 208 12.54 -5.47 -11.50
CA GLU A 208 11.74 -4.25 -11.49
C GLU A 208 11.49 -3.81 -10.04
N VAL A 209 11.46 -2.50 -9.80
CA VAL A 209 11.04 -1.95 -8.49
C VAL A 209 9.86 -1.02 -8.71
N ILE A 210 8.77 -1.27 -7.99
CA ILE A 210 7.53 -0.49 -8.04
C ILE A 210 7.13 0.00 -6.65
N ASN A 211 6.23 0.98 -6.57
CA ASN A 211 5.81 1.58 -5.29
C ASN A 211 4.59 0.88 -4.67
N SER A 212 3.80 0.19 -5.49
CA SER A 212 2.56 -0.46 -5.06
C SER A 212 2.20 -1.62 -5.98
N LEU A 213 1.37 -2.55 -5.48
CA LEU A 213 0.73 -3.54 -6.33
C LEU A 213 -0.26 -2.93 -7.34
N LEU A 214 -0.67 -1.67 -7.16
CA LEU A 214 -1.40 -0.90 -8.18
C LEU A 214 -0.56 -0.66 -9.44
N ASP A 215 0.77 -0.63 -9.31
CA ASP A 215 1.71 -0.31 -10.39
C ASP A 215 2.14 -1.52 -11.21
N VAL A 216 1.71 -2.73 -10.81
CA VAL A 216 2.06 -3.96 -11.51
C VAL A 216 1.51 -3.91 -12.93
N LYS A 217 2.38 -4.21 -13.90
CA LYS A 217 2.07 -4.34 -15.32
C LYS A 217 2.33 -5.77 -15.78
N PRO A 218 1.36 -6.70 -15.65
CA PRO A 218 1.57 -8.12 -15.92
C PRO A 218 2.12 -8.39 -17.32
N GLU A 219 1.72 -7.58 -18.30
CA GLU A 219 2.14 -7.69 -19.69
C GLU A 219 3.65 -7.49 -19.92
N LYS A 220 4.34 -6.75 -19.03
CA LYS A 220 5.82 -6.65 -19.07
C LYS A 220 6.50 -8.00 -18.85
N TRP A 221 5.81 -8.91 -18.15
CA TRP A 221 6.29 -10.23 -17.77
C TRP A 221 5.73 -11.32 -18.68
N GLY A 222 4.93 -10.97 -19.69
CA GLY A 222 4.25 -11.92 -20.57
C GLY A 222 2.98 -12.53 -19.97
N LEU A 223 2.48 -11.98 -18.86
CA LEU A 223 1.21 -12.36 -18.25
C LEU A 223 0.04 -11.56 -18.88
N PRO A 224 -1.21 -12.03 -18.80
CA PRO A 224 -2.37 -11.31 -19.31
C PRO A 224 -2.49 -9.90 -18.71
N PRO A 225 -2.67 -8.83 -19.51
CA PRO A 225 -2.79 -7.47 -19.01
C PRO A 225 -4.04 -7.31 -18.16
N PHE A 226 -4.02 -6.35 -17.25
CA PHE A 226 -5.23 -5.91 -16.56
C PHE A 226 -6.20 -5.24 -17.55
N ASN A 227 -7.51 -5.48 -17.39
CA ASN A 227 -8.56 -4.95 -18.26
C ASN A 227 -9.48 -3.95 -17.55
N ASP A 228 -9.05 -3.43 -16.40
CA ASP A 228 -9.84 -2.57 -15.51
C ASP A 228 -9.41 -1.10 -15.50
N TRP A 229 -8.38 -0.75 -16.28
CA TRP A 229 -8.05 0.64 -16.56
C TRP A 229 -9.09 1.24 -17.52
N VAL A 230 -9.56 2.44 -17.20
CA VAL A 230 -10.56 3.18 -17.98
C VAL A 230 -9.97 4.56 -18.27
N ASP A 231 -9.70 4.86 -19.55
CA ASP A 231 -9.17 6.15 -20.00
C ASP A 231 -8.01 6.69 -19.12
N ASP A 232 -6.95 5.88 -18.97
CA ASP A 232 -5.75 6.19 -18.16
C ASP A 232 -6.00 6.36 -16.65
N THR A 233 -7.13 5.84 -16.16
CA THR A 233 -7.44 5.81 -14.73
C THR A 233 -7.76 4.40 -14.24
N LEU A 234 -7.45 4.14 -12.97
CA LEU A 234 -7.78 2.90 -12.28
C LEU A 234 -8.88 3.18 -11.25
N PRO A 235 -10.09 2.60 -11.38
CA PRO A 235 -11.09 2.66 -10.33
C PRO A 235 -10.57 2.01 -9.04
N ILE A 236 -10.81 2.65 -7.90
CA ILE A 236 -10.48 2.09 -6.58
C ILE A 236 -11.73 2.05 -5.70
N GLU A 237 -11.67 1.34 -4.58
CA GLU A 237 -12.70 1.46 -3.55
C GLU A 237 -12.71 2.91 -3.04
N PRO A 238 -13.83 3.63 -3.13
CA PRO A 238 -13.86 5.03 -2.75
C PRO A 238 -13.59 5.20 -1.26
N TRP A 239 -12.86 6.26 -0.94
CA TRP A 239 -12.60 6.64 0.44
C TRP A 239 -12.70 8.14 0.60
N PHE A 240 -12.89 8.56 1.84
CA PHE A 240 -13.33 9.91 2.17
C PHE A 240 -12.44 10.50 3.25
N ILE A 241 -12.12 11.77 3.09
CA ILE A 241 -11.27 12.52 4.00
C ILE A 241 -11.67 13.99 3.93
N GLY A 242 -11.56 14.72 5.04
CA GLY A 242 -11.95 16.12 5.03
C GLY A 242 -11.63 16.82 6.33
N GLY A 243 -11.50 18.14 6.24
CA GLY A 243 -11.20 19.03 7.34
C GLY A 243 -10.95 20.45 6.86
N PRO A 244 -10.53 21.35 7.75
CA PRO A 244 -10.28 22.74 7.39
C PRO A 244 -9.06 22.85 6.48
N VAL A 245 -9.17 23.67 5.43
CA VAL A 245 -8.05 23.98 4.53
C VAL A 245 -6.98 24.75 5.30
N ILE A 246 -5.77 24.21 5.36
CA ILE A 246 -4.63 24.84 6.04
C ILE A 246 -3.65 25.43 5.04
N LYS A 247 -2.82 26.35 5.53
CA LYS A 247 -1.74 26.93 4.75
C LYS A 247 -0.60 25.91 4.61
N GLY A 248 -0.34 25.46 3.38
CA GLY A 248 0.83 24.63 3.08
C GLY A 248 2.13 25.43 2.96
N PHE A 249 3.19 24.76 2.51
CA PHE A 249 4.51 25.37 2.29
C PHE A 249 4.55 26.38 1.14
N GLY A 250 3.47 26.48 0.35
CA GLY A 250 3.34 27.45 -0.75
C GLY A 250 4.18 27.12 -1.99
N LEU A 251 4.80 25.93 -2.05
CA LEU A 251 5.57 25.48 -3.21
C LEU A 251 4.67 25.24 -4.42
N GLY A 252 3.51 24.60 -4.25
CA GLY A 252 2.54 24.38 -5.34
C GLY A 252 2.06 25.70 -5.97
N SER A 253 1.50 26.62 -5.18
CA SER A 253 0.92 27.84 -5.74
C SER A 253 1.97 28.86 -6.23
N LYS A 254 3.06 29.07 -5.47
CA LYS A 254 4.04 30.12 -5.81
C LYS A 254 5.10 29.69 -6.82
N VAL A 255 5.40 28.39 -6.92
CA VAL A 255 6.46 27.89 -7.80
C VAL A 255 5.88 27.14 -9.00
N LEU A 256 4.78 26.40 -8.83
CA LEU A 256 4.18 25.60 -9.91
C LEU A 256 2.96 26.28 -10.56
N GLY A 257 2.38 27.31 -9.94
CA GLY A 257 1.11 27.91 -10.38
C GLY A 257 -0.11 27.04 -10.11
N ILE A 258 0.00 26.10 -9.16
CA ILE A 258 -1.00 25.07 -8.88
C ILE A 258 -1.52 25.25 -7.44
N PRO A 259 -2.70 25.86 -7.24
CA PRO A 259 -3.24 26.12 -5.92
C PRO A 259 -3.75 24.82 -5.27
N THR A 260 -2.95 24.25 -4.37
CA THR A 260 -3.29 23.05 -3.59
C THR A 260 -3.95 23.41 -2.26
N ALA A 261 -5.08 22.79 -1.93
CA ALA A 261 -5.81 22.97 -0.67
C ALA A 261 -5.36 21.94 0.38
N ASN A 262 -4.33 22.28 1.15
CA ASN A 262 -3.70 21.34 2.07
C ASN A 262 -4.63 20.98 3.25
N LEU A 263 -4.58 19.73 3.69
CA LEU A 263 -5.27 19.23 4.88
C LEU A 263 -4.24 18.86 5.98
N PRO A 264 -4.56 19.00 7.27
CA PRO A 264 -3.63 18.70 8.37
C PRO A 264 -3.34 17.20 8.48
N ALA A 265 -2.09 16.80 8.28
CA ALA A 265 -1.67 15.39 8.25
C ALA A 265 -1.90 14.65 9.58
N GLU A 266 -1.82 15.36 10.72
CA GLU A 266 -1.93 14.81 12.08
C GLU A 266 -3.23 14.03 12.31
N ASN A 267 -4.33 14.44 11.66
CA ASN A 267 -5.66 13.84 11.82
C ASN A 267 -5.89 12.63 10.90
N PHE A 268 -4.97 12.35 9.96
CA PHE A 268 -5.19 11.37 8.90
C PHE A 268 -4.06 10.36 8.78
N SER A 269 -3.09 10.37 9.69
CA SER A 269 -1.93 9.48 9.67
C SER A 269 -2.31 8.00 9.50
N ASP A 270 -3.32 7.52 10.23
CA ASP A 270 -3.83 6.15 10.12
C ASP A 270 -4.40 5.86 8.72
N ILE A 271 -5.29 6.72 8.20
CA ILE A 271 -5.90 6.56 6.88
C ILE A 271 -4.84 6.62 5.77
N LEU A 272 -3.95 7.61 5.81
CA LEU A 272 -2.91 7.79 4.80
C LEU A 272 -1.86 6.67 4.83
N SER A 273 -1.63 6.04 6.00
CA SER A 273 -0.75 4.88 6.09
C SER A 273 -1.26 3.70 5.25
N GLU A 274 -2.58 3.58 5.06
CA GLU A 274 -3.22 2.50 4.30
C GLU A 274 -3.19 2.70 2.77
N HIS A 275 -2.96 3.93 2.30
CA HIS A 275 -2.94 4.26 0.88
C HIS A 275 -1.52 4.39 0.34
N THR A 276 -1.25 3.91 -0.86
CA THR A 276 0.08 4.09 -1.46
C THR A 276 0.31 5.54 -1.92
N SER A 277 1.56 5.97 -1.97
CA SER A 277 1.89 7.25 -2.58
C SER A 277 1.60 7.24 -4.08
N GLY A 278 1.12 8.37 -4.60
CA GLY A 278 0.78 8.51 -6.01
C GLY A 278 -0.20 9.64 -6.28
N VAL A 279 -0.71 9.64 -7.50
CA VAL A 279 -1.70 10.62 -7.97
C VAL A 279 -3.06 9.97 -8.05
N TYR A 280 -4.03 10.60 -7.41
CA TYR A 280 -5.42 10.20 -7.27
C TYR A 280 -6.34 11.29 -7.80
N PHE A 281 -7.62 10.96 -7.96
CA PHE A 281 -8.62 11.93 -8.38
C PHE A 281 -9.98 11.65 -7.76
N GLY A 282 -10.86 12.66 -7.82
CA GLY A 282 -12.19 12.55 -7.26
C GLY A 282 -12.95 13.85 -7.21
N TRP A 283 -13.79 13.97 -6.19
CA TRP A 283 -14.66 15.12 -5.98
C TRP A 283 -14.29 15.83 -4.69
N ALA A 284 -14.34 17.16 -4.72
CA ALA A 284 -14.06 18.04 -3.60
C ALA A 284 -15.29 18.89 -3.30
N GLY A 285 -15.83 18.80 -2.09
CA GLY A 285 -16.91 19.63 -1.59
C GLY A 285 -16.35 20.72 -0.68
N LEU A 286 -16.67 21.97 -1.00
CA LEU A 286 -16.41 23.14 -0.15
C LEU A 286 -17.72 23.61 0.45
N SER A 287 -17.74 23.82 1.76
CA SER A 287 -18.96 24.10 2.51
C SER A 287 -19.72 25.33 2.02
N THR A 288 -19.04 26.34 1.48
CA THR A 288 -19.67 27.57 0.99
C THR A 288 -19.67 27.73 -0.52
N ARG A 289 -18.85 26.93 -1.24
CA ARG A 289 -18.59 27.11 -2.68
C ARG A 289 -19.13 25.99 -3.56
N GLY A 290 -19.56 24.86 -3.00
CA GLY A 290 -20.10 23.73 -3.75
C GLY A 290 -19.08 22.65 -4.10
N ILE A 291 -19.36 21.87 -5.15
CA ILE A 291 -18.62 20.63 -5.46
C ILE A 291 -17.83 20.79 -6.77
N TYR A 292 -16.55 20.43 -6.71
CA TYR A 292 -15.57 20.58 -7.77
C TYR A 292 -14.89 19.24 -8.10
N LYS A 293 -14.43 19.09 -9.33
CA LYS A 293 -13.51 18.01 -9.71
C LYS A 293 -12.14 18.29 -9.09
N MET A 294 -11.42 17.25 -8.70
CA MET A 294 -10.09 17.39 -8.12
C MET A 294 -9.12 16.30 -8.58
N VAL A 295 -7.86 16.67 -8.62
CA VAL A 295 -6.70 15.76 -8.67
C VAL A 295 -5.92 15.92 -7.37
N MET A 296 -5.31 14.86 -6.85
CA MET A 296 -4.66 14.89 -5.54
C MET A 296 -3.38 14.07 -5.55
N SER A 297 -2.30 14.62 -4.98
CA SER A 297 -1.11 13.83 -4.66
C SER A 297 -1.20 13.28 -3.24
N ILE A 298 -0.70 12.06 -3.04
CA ILE A 298 -0.33 11.51 -1.74
C ILE A 298 1.16 11.22 -1.78
N GLY A 299 1.92 11.82 -0.87
CA GLY A 299 3.38 11.73 -0.86
C GLY A 299 3.97 11.78 0.54
N TRP A 300 5.24 11.40 0.68
CA TRP A 300 5.95 11.46 1.97
C TRP A 300 6.42 12.87 2.27
N ASN A 301 6.18 13.36 3.48
CA ASN A 301 6.55 14.71 3.88
C ASN A 301 8.01 14.79 4.37
N PRO A 302 8.90 15.54 3.69
CA PRO A 302 10.30 15.69 4.09
C PRO A 302 10.50 16.37 5.45
N TYR A 303 9.56 17.22 5.88
CA TYR A 303 9.67 17.98 7.14
C TYR A 303 9.41 17.12 8.38
N PHE A 304 8.70 16.01 8.25
CA PHE A 304 8.44 15.05 9.33
C PHE A 304 9.39 13.85 9.25
N ASP A 305 10.65 14.05 8.86
CA ASP A 305 11.63 12.97 8.61
C ASP A 305 11.12 11.89 7.63
N ASN A 306 10.09 12.18 6.82
CA ASN A 306 9.33 11.20 6.02
C ASN A 306 8.72 10.05 6.83
N THR A 307 8.28 10.34 8.05
CA THR A 307 7.51 9.42 8.88
C THR A 307 6.00 9.54 8.64
N GLU A 308 5.55 10.61 7.99
CA GLU A 308 4.14 10.86 7.69
C GLU A 308 3.94 11.20 6.21
N LYS A 309 2.78 10.81 5.68
CA LYS A 309 2.32 11.21 4.35
C LYS A 309 1.47 12.47 4.43
N THR A 310 1.52 13.26 3.38
CA THR A 310 0.65 14.41 3.16
C THR A 310 -0.24 14.18 1.96
N ILE A 311 -1.36 14.93 1.93
CA ILE A 311 -2.24 15.00 0.78
C ILE A 311 -2.32 16.44 0.28
N GLU A 312 -2.23 16.59 -1.03
CA GLU A 312 -2.27 17.90 -1.68
C GLU A 312 -3.31 17.85 -2.81
N PRO A 313 -4.60 18.08 -2.49
CA PRO A 313 -5.64 18.16 -3.50
C PRO A 313 -5.54 19.49 -4.23
N TRP A 314 -5.68 19.43 -5.55
CA TRP A 314 -5.89 20.54 -6.44
C TRP A 314 -7.30 20.46 -7.01
N LEU A 315 -8.13 21.42 -6.62
CA LEU A 315 -9.46 21.60 -7.20
C LEU A 315 -9.29 22.20 -8.60
N ILE A 316 -9.87 21.56 -9.61
CA ILE A 316 -9.76 21.94 -11.02
C ILE A 316 -10.72 23.12 -11.27
N HIS A 317 -10.39 24.26 -10.65
CA HIS A 317 -11.15 25.50 -10.67
C HIS A 317 -10.26 26.69 -10.27
N ASP A 318 -10.53 27.87 -10.83
CA ASP A 318 -9.86 29.12 -10.45
C ASP A 318 -10.76 29.95 -9.53
N PHE A 319 -10.37 30.10 -8.27
CA PHE A 319 -11.14 30.81 -7.25
C PHE A 319 -10.82 32.30 -7.17
N GLY A 320 -9.70 32.78 -7.75
CA GLY A 320 -9.23 34.17 -7.62
C GLY A 320 -8.83 34.62 -6.20
N GLU A 321 -9.08 33.81 -5.17
CA GLU A 321 -8.76 34.06 -3.76
C GLU A 321 -8.45 32.76 -3.00
N ASP A 322 -7.74 32.88 -1.88
CA ASP A 322 -7.49 31.77 -0.96
C ASP A 322 -8.71 31.51 -0.07
N PHE A 323 -8.98 30.24 0.27
CA PHE A 323 -10.09 29.81 1.12
C PHE A 323 -9.62 29.03 2.37
N TYR A 324 -8.56 29.52 3.02
CA TYR A 324 -8.07 28.90 4.26
C TYR A 324 -9.13 28.91 5.36
N GLY A 325 -9.18 27.81 6.12
CA GLY A 325 -10.15 27.58 7.18
C GLY A 325 -11.53 27.12 6.69
N GLU A 326 -11.81 27.19 5.39
CA GLU A 326 -13.03 26.58 4.82
C GLU A 326 -12.96 25.05 4.95
N GLU A 327 -14.09 24.43 5.24
CA GLU A 327 -14.20 22.98 5.35
C GLU A 327 -14.16 22.35 3.96
N LEU A 328 -13.15 21.51 3.72
CA LEU A 328 -12.94 20.77 2.48
C LEU A 328 -13.19 19.28 2.72
N ARG A 329 -14.09 18.70 1.93
CA ARG A 329 -14.44 17.28 1.93
C ARG A 329 -14.00 16.64 0.62
N LEU A 330 -13.30 15.53 0.66
CA LEU A 330 -12.80 14.83 -0.50
C LEU A 330 -13.43 13.44 -0.59
N ALA A 331 -13.92 13.10 -1.78
CA ALA A 331 -14.29 11.75 -2.16
C ALA A 331 -13.29 11.28 -3.22
N ILE A 332 -12.37 10.39 -2.83
CA ILE A 332 -11.36 9.84 -3.73
C ILE A 332 -11.95 8.59 -4.37
N VAL A 333 -11.93 8.53 -5.71
CA VAL A 333 -12.67 7.50 -6.47
C VAL A 333 -11.79 6.72 -7.44
N GLY A 334 -10.57 7.18 -7.68
CA GLY A 334 -9.65 6.52 -8.60
C GLY A 334 -8.21 6.96 -8.42
N TYR A 335 -7.35 6.19 -9.08
CA TYR A 335 -5.90 6.33 -9.13
C TYR A 335 -5.47 6.61 -10.57
N ILE A 336 -4.45 7.45 -10.77
CA ILE A 336 -3.91 7.79 -12.09
C ILE A 336 -2.55 7.14 -12.29
N ARG A 337 -1.61 7.34 -11.36
CA ARG A 337 -0.22 6.90 -11.53
C ARG A 337 0.59 6.94 -10.23
N PRO A 338 1.75 6.26 -10.19
CA PRO A 338 2.68 6.40 -9.08
C PRO A 338 3.35 7.78 -9.07
N GLU A 339 3.92 8.12 -7.91
CA GLU A 339 4.89 9.21 -7.83
C GLU A 339 6.09 8.91 -8.75
N ALA A 340 6.60 9.95 -9.39
CA ALA A 340 7.70 9.84 -10.34
C ALA A 340 8.68 11.00 -10.14
N ASN A 341 9.96 10.73 -10.40
CA ASN A 341 10.97 11.78 -10.49
C ASN A 341 10.94 12.40 -11.88
N PHE A 342 11.09 13.73 -11.95
CA PHE A 342 11.06 14.49 -13.19
C PHE A 342 12.43 15.11 -13.45
N PRO A 343 12.91 15.10 -14.71
CA PRO A 343 14.21 15.67 -15.06
C PRO A 343 14.24 17.20 -14.96
N SER A 344 13.08 17.87 -15.01
CA SER A 344 12.96 19.32 -14.85
C SER A 344 11.64 19.74 -14.21
N LEU A 345 11.59 20.99 -13.73
CA LEU A 345 10.39 21.60 -13.18
C LEU A 345 9.26 21.68 -14.21
N GLU A 346 9.59 22.02 -15.46
CA GLU A 346 8.64 22.12 -16.57
C GLU A 346 7.98 20.77 -16.84
N SER A 347 8.77 19.69 -16.90
CA SER A 347 8.23 18.33 -17.10
C SER A 347 7.34 17.87 -15.95
N LEU A 348 7.61 18.31 -14.72
CA LEU A 348 6.73 18.09 -13.58
C LEU A 348 5.41 18.86 -13.74
N ILE A 349 5.47 20.15 -14.08
CA ILE A 349 4.28 20.99 -14.29
C ILE A 349 3.41 20.43 -15.41
N GLU A 350 4.00 20.14 -16.57
CA GLU A 350 3.31 19.52 -17.71
C GLU A 350 2.60 18.23 -17.30
N ARG A 351 3.27 17.39 -16.50
CA ARG A 351 2.66 16.15 -16.03
C ARG A 351 1.50 16.40 -15.07
N ILE A 352 1.59 17.37 -14.15
CA ILE A 352 0.49 17.68 -13.24
C ILE A 352 -0.73 18.19 -14.02
N HIS A 353 -0.52 19.03 -15.05
CA HIS A 353 -1.60 19.46 -15.94
C HIS A 353 -2.19 18.31 -16.78
N GLU A 354 -1.38 17.33 -17.19
CA GLU A 354 -1.88 16.10 -17.81
C GLU A 354 -2.77 15.31 -16.83
N ASP A 355 -2.31 15.13 -15.59
CA ASP A 355 -3.07 14.41 -14.56
C ASP A 355 -4.43 15.08 -14.29
N ALA A 356 -4.48 16.43 -14.28
CA ALA A 356 -5.74 17.17 -14.16
C ALA A 356 -6.66 16.97 -15.38
N ARG A 357 -6.12 16.94 -16.61
CA ARG A 357 -6.91 16.67 -17.82
C ARG A 357 -7.48 15.24 -17.83
N ILE A 358 -6.69 14.26 -17.40
CA ILE A 358 -7.15 12.87 -17.21
C ILE A 358 -8.27 12.82 -16.19
N ALA A 359 -8.07 13.40 -15.00
CA ALA A 359 -9.07 13.46 -13.94
C ALA A 359 -10.37 14.14 -14.40
N GLU A 360 -10.26 15.27 -15.09
CA GLU A 360 -11.41 16.03 -15.56
C GLU A 360 -12.29 15.20 -16.50
N LYS A 361 -11.68 14.55 -17.49
CA LYS A 361 -12.38 13.68 -18.43
C LYS A 361 -12.96 12.44 -17.74
N ALA A 362 -12.17 11.80 -16.87
CA ALA A 362 -12.61 10.59 -16.17
C ALA A 362 -13.82 10.86 -15.28
N LEU A 363 -13.86 11.98 -14.55
CA LEU A 363 -14.95 12.29 -13.62
C LEU A 363 -16.31 12.50 -14.30
N ASP A 364 -16.37 12.68 -15.62
CA ASP A 364 -17.63 12.73 -16.37
C ASP A 364 -18.17 11.33 -16.74
N LEU A 365 -17.37 10.28 -16.58
CA LEU A 365 -17.82 8.90 -16.83
C LEU A 365 -18.80 8.46 -15.73
N PRO A 366 -19.88 7.73 -16.05
CA PRO A 366 -20.90 7.32 -15.08
C PRO A 366 -20.35 6.58 -13.85
N LEU A 367 -19.27 5.82 -14.03
CA LEU A 367 -18.58 5.10 -12.96
C LEU A 367 -18.10 6.04 -11.83
N TYR A 368 -17.62 7.23 -12.19
CA TYR A 368 -17.05 8.21 -11.25
C TYR A 368 -18.01 9.37 -10.96
N ALA A 369 -18.84 9.77 -11.93
CA ALA A 369 -19.79 10.86 -11.82
C ALA A 369 -20.82 10.66 -10.70
N LYS A 370 -21.22 9.41 -10.44
CA LYS A 370 -22.16 9.05 -9.36
C LYS A 370 -21.72 9.51 -7.96
N TYR A 371 -20.40 9.72 -7.74
CA TYR A 371 -19.88 10.16 -6.45
C TYR A 371 -19.96 11.67 -6.23
N LYS A 372 -20.27 12.46 -7.27
CA LYS A 372 -20.52 13.91 -7.15
C LYS A 372 -21.65 14.22 -6.19
N ASP A 373 -22.66 13.36 -6.14
CA ASP A 373 -23.83 13.50 -5.28
C ASP A 373 -23.68 12.83 -3.92
N SER A 374 -22.46 12.40 -3.56
CA SER A 374 -22.17 11.82 -2.25
C SER A 374 -22.61 12.78 -1.12
N PRO A 375 -23.42 12.33 -0.14
CA PRO A 375 -23.81 13.15 1.00
C PRO A 375 -22.62 13.72 1.78
N TYR A 376 -21.51 12.98 1.83
CA TYR A 376 -20.27 13.39 2.50
C TYR A 376 -19.71 14.72 1.97
N LEU A 377 -19.91 15.01 0.67
CA LEU A 377 -19.38 16.23 0.04
C LEU A 377 -20.21 17.48 0.35
N ARG A 378 -21.41 17.32 0.92
CA ARG A 378 -22.35 18.42 1.19
C ARG A 378 -22.46 18.78 2.66
N ASN A 379 -22.21 17.82 3.56
CA ASN A 379 -22.42 18.00 4.99
C ASN A 379 -21.14 18.46 5.69
N SER A 380 -21.27 19.40 6.62
CA SER A 380 -20.17 19.81 7.49
C SER A 380 -19.84 18.72 8.52
N LEU A 381 -18.60 18.66 9.03
CA LEU A 381 -18.21 17.72 10.11
C LEU A 381 -19.05 17.92 11.38
N GLU A 382 -19.52 19.15 11.62
CA GLU A 382 -20.37 19.48 12.77
C GLU A 382 -21.77 18.85 12.66
N GLU A 383 -22.33 18.76 11.45
CA GLU A 383 -23.63 18.13 11.19
C GLU A 383 -23.58 16.60 11.34
N GLU A 384 -22.48 15.95 10.95
CA GLU A 384 -22.30 14.49 11.13
C GLU A 384 -22.08 14.11 12.60
N ASN A 385 -21.28 14.89 13.34
CA ASN A 385 -21.10 14.67 14.79
C ASN A 385 -22.39 14.92 15.57
N SER A 386 -23.23 15.87 15.12
CA SER A 386 -24.56 16.12 15.69
C SER A 386 -25.56 15.01 15.34
N ALA A 387 -25.47 14.41 14.15
CA ALA A 387 -26.29 13.28 13.74
C ALA A 387 -25.93 11.98 14.50
N ASN A 388 -24.64 11.69 14.67
CA ASN A 388 -24.16 10.53 15.43
C ASN A 388 -24.34 10.70 16.96
N GLY A 389 -24.28 11.93 17.48
CA GLY A 389 -24.61 12.23 18.87
C GLY A 389 -26.07 11.97 19.22
N ASN A 390 -27.00 12.24 18.30
CA ASN A 390 -28.43 11.99 18.51
C ASN A 390 -28.84 10.52 18.44
N GLN A 391 -28.04 9.65 17.80
CA GLN A 391 -28.31 8.20 17.80
C GLN A 391 -28.06 7.57 19.18
N SER A 392 -27.18 8.15 20.01
CA SER A 392 -26.89 7.66 21.37
C SER A 392 -27.93 8.04 22.44
N VAL A 393 -28.84 8.98 22.14
CA VAL A 393 -29.84 9.49 23.11
C VAL A 393 -31.23 8.86 22.90
N ILE A 394 -31.45 8.12 21.81
CA ILE A 394 -32.75 7.50 21.50
C ILE A 394 -32.84 6.05 22.00
N ASP A 395 -31.72 5.37 22.27
CA ASP A 395 -31.69 3.99 22.83
C ASP A 395 -31.64 3.93 24.38
N SER A 396 -31.94 5.05 25.07
CA SER A 396 -32.01 5.11 26.53
C SER A 396 -33.32 5.72 27.05
N LYS A 397 -34.46 5.22 26.54
CA LYS A 397 -35.75 5.30 27.23
C LYS A 397 -36.51 3.98 27.18
#